data_AF-A0AAV5ZZT3-F1
#
_entry.id   AF-A0AAV5ZZT3-F1
#
_cell.length_a   1.000
_cell.length_b   1.000
_cell.length_c   1.000
_cell.angle_alpha   90.00
_cell.angle_beta   90.00
_cell.angle_gamma   90.00
#
_symmetry.space_group_name_H-M   'P 1'
#
loop_
_entity.id
_entity.type
_entity.pdbx_description
1 polymer ?
#
loop_
_entity_poly.entity_id
_entity_poly.type
_entity_poly.pdbx_seq_one_letter_code
_entity_poly.pdbx_strand_id
1 'polypeptide(L)'
;RVSRAEIERRVGEALALVQLPTHGARYPRELSGGEQQRVALARALVTRPAVLLLDEPLGALDKQLRDRMQLELKQLQREIGITTIYVTHDQGEALTMSDRIAVMRGGRLEQVGTPRDIYESPATVFVASFIGNTNLLPARVLDRHEVAWGGARVRTAAAASGTGASVTVALRPERVRLEPDAQADNVVPASIAQVVYQGETVRYVLRTEEGLELQAVELGQIRFNPGARVRAGWSAADARVLER
;
A
#
# COMPACT_ATOMS: atom_id res chain seq x y z
N ARG A 1 45.28 1.14 1.03
CA ARG A 1 44.89 -0.28 1.12
C ARG A 1 44.74 -0.63 2.60
N VAL A 2 43.68 -1.34 2.96
CA VAL A 2 43.39 -1.75 4.34
C VAL A 2 44.24 -2.98 4.69
N SER A 3 44.71 -3.13 5.93
CA SER A 3 45.49 -4.31 6.33
C SER A 3 44.62 -5.58 6.35
N ARG A 4 45.23 -6.76 6.19
CA ARG A 4 44.51 -8.04 6.23
C ARG A 4 43.75 -8.23 7.54
N ALA A 5 44.38 -7.92 8.68
CA ALA A 5 43.74 -8.01 9.99
C ALA A 5 42.50 -7.11 10.10
N GLU A 6 42.56 -5.90 9.52
CA GLU A 6 41.43 -4.98 9.52
C GLU A 6 40.31 -5.42 8.56
N ILE A 7 40.65 -6.08 7.44
CA ILE A 7 39.65 -6.72 6.55
C ILE A 7 38.92 -7.83 7.32
N GLU A 8 39.66 -8.75 7.95
CA GLU A 8 39.09 -9.86 8.71
C GLU A 8 38.17 -9.36 9.84
N ARG A 9 38.60 -8.32 10.58
CA ARG A 9 37.77 -7.68 11.62
C ARG A 9 36.47 -7.10 11.05
N ARG A 10 36.55 -6.31 9.96
CA ARG A 10 35.35 -5.69 9.35
C ARG A 10 34.39 -6.72 8.76
N VAL A 11 34.90 -7.79 8.15
CA VAL A 11 34.07 -8.88 7.63
C VAL A 11 33.34 -9.59 8.78
N GLY A 12 34.04 -9.88 9.89
CA GLY A 12 33.42 -10.46 11.08
C GLY A 12 32.31 -9.58 11.66
N GLU A 13 32.57 -8.27 11.77
CA GLU A 13 31.56 -7.30 12.23
C GLU A 13 30.34 -7.23 11.31
N ALA A 14 30.55 -7.20 9.99
CA ALA A 14 29.47 -7.15 9.01
C ALA A 14 28.63 -8.44 9.01
N LEU A 15 29.27 -9.61 9.14
CA LEU A 15 28.58 -10.89 9.26
C LEU A 15 27.79 -11.00 10.56
N ALA A 16 28.33 -10.51 11.68
CA ALA A 16 27.62 -10.48 12.96
C ALA A 16 26.40 -9.56 12.89
N LEU A 17 26.52 -8.39 12.25
CA LEU A 17 25.44 -7.42 12.06
C LEU A 17 24.25 -8.01 11.29
N VAL A 18 24.51 -8.87 10.29
CA VAL A 18 23.46 -9.57 9.55
C VAL A 18 23.11 -10.96 10.15
N GLN A 19 23.55 -11.24 11.38
CA GLN A 19 23.30 -12.48 12.11
C GLN A 19 23.78 -13.76 11.38
N LEU A 20 24.89 -13.68 10.64
CA LEU A 20 25.54 -14.80 9.94
C LEU A 20 27.02 -14.99 10.33
N PRO A 21 27.39 -14.99 11.63
CA PRO A 21 28.79 -14.96 12.06
C PRO A 21 29.60 -16.21 11.63
N THR A 22 28.94 -17.33 11.35
CA THR A 22 29.59 -18.61 11.00
C THR A 22 29.57 -18.92 9.51
N HIS A 23 29.04 -18.03 8.68
CA HIS A 23 28.82 -18.29 7.24
C HIS A 23 29.99 -17.86 6.36
N GLY A 24 31.08 -17.32 6.93
CA GLY A 24 32.20 -16.74 6.17
C GLY A 24 32.94 -17.70 5.22
N ALA A 25 32.81 -19.01 5.41
CA ALA A 25 33.43 -20.03 4.55
C ALA A 25 32.46 -20.64 3.50
N ARG A 26 31.17 -20.31 3.55
CA ARG A 26 30.16 -20.90 2.66
C ARG A 26 30.13 -20.21 1.30
N TYR A 27 29.92 -20.99 0.25
CA TYR A 27 29.65 -20.50 -1.09
C TYR A 27 28.20 -20.03 -1.23
N PRO A 28 27.88 -19.07 -2.10
CA PRO A 28 26.51 -18.58 -2.30
C PRO A 28 25.47 -19.68 -2.57
N ARG A 29 25.86 -20.73 -3.31
CA ARG A 29 25.00 -21.90 -3.60
C ARG A 29 24.64 -22.76 -2.37
N GLU A 30 25.34 -22.57 -1.26
CA GLU A 30 25.14 -23.28 0.01
C GLU A 30 24.26 -22.48 0.99
N LEU A 31 23.74 -21.33 0.54
CA LEU A 31 22.92 -20.41 1.30
C LEU A 31 21.48 -20.41 0.76
N SER A 32 20.50 -20.32 1.66
CA SER A 32 19.12 -20.00 1.31
C SER A 32 19.01 -18.59 0.71
N GLY A 33 17.90 -18.28 0.02
CA GLY A 33 17.68 -16.95 -0.57
C GLY A 33 17.78 -15.81 0.45
N GLY A 34 17.25 -16.01 1.66
CA GLY A 34 17.35 -15.03 2.75
C GLY A 34 18.79 -14.85 3.24
N GLU A 35 19.54 -15.94 3.38
CA GLU A 35 20.97 -15.87 3.75
C GLU A 35 21.82 -15.18 2.67
N GLN A 36 21.56 -15.45 1.38
CA GLN A 36 22.23 -14.75 0.28
C GLN A 36 21.97 -13.25 0.34
N GLN A 37 20.72 -12.85 0.64
CA GLN A 37 20.35 -11.45 0.76
C GLN A 37 21.05 -10.77 1.95
N ARG A 38 21.12 -11.45 3.10
CA ARG A 38 21.86 -10.97 4.28
C ARG A 38 23.36 -10.81 3.98
N VAL A 39 23.98 -11.75 3.26
CA VAL A 39 25.38 -11.62 2.80
C VAL A 39 25.54 -10.44 1.83
N ALA A 40 24.61 -10.22 0.91
CA ALA A 40 24.63 -9.07 0.00
C ALA A 40 24.57 -7.73 0.77
N LEU A 41 23.76 -7.66 1.82
CA LEU A 41 23.68 -6.50 2.69
C LEU A 41 24.96 -6.30 3.50
N ALA A 42 25.53 -7.36 4.09
CA ALA A 42 26.82 -7.28 4.78
C ALA A 42 27.92 -6.73 3.86
N ARG A 43 27.94 -7.17 2.59
CA ARG A 43 28.85 -6.66 1.57
C ARG A 43 28.66 -5.17 1.29
N ALA A 44 27.43 -4.65 1.34
CA ALA A 44 27.16 -3.22 1.19
C ALA A 44 27.56 -2.42 2.44
N LEU A 45 27.36 -2.98 3.63
CA LEU A 45 27.58 -2.29 4.91
C LEU A 45 29.05 -2.29 5.37
N VAL A 46 29.87 -3.23 4.92
CA VAL A 46 31.29 -3.34 5.31
C VAL A 46 32.10 -2.08 4.98
N THR A 47 31.67 -1.31 3.98
CA THR A 47 32.29 -0.03 3.59
C THR A 47 31.83 1.15 4.44
N ARG A 48 30.87 0.96 5.34
CA ARG A 48 30.21 1.99 6.16
C ARG A 48 29.73 3.18 5.31
N PRO A 49 28.85 2.93 4.32
CA PRO A 49 28.40 3.98 3.42
C PRO A 49 27.54 5.01 4.17
N ALA A 50 27.48 6.24 3.66
CA ALA A 50 26.54 7.25 4.17
C ALA A 50 25.10 6.97 3.75
N VAL A 51 24.91 6.31 2.60
CA VAL A 51 23.61 5.98 2.02
C VAL A 51 23.63 4.55 1.51
N LEU A 52 22.58 3.79 1.83
CA LEU A 52 22.32 2.46 1.29
C LEU A 52 21.28 2.56 0.16
N LEU A 53 21.61 2.04 -1.01
CA LEU A 53 20.70 1.97 -2.16
C LEU A 53 20.30 0.52 -2.38
N LEU A 54 18.99 0.24 -2.39
CA LEU A 54 18.43 -1.08 -2.58
C LEU A 54 17.46 -1.05 -3.76
N ASP A 55 17.78 -1.81 -4.80
CA ASP A 55 16.98 -1.90 -6.02
C ASP A 55 16.32 -3.27 -6.11
N GLU A 56 15.00 -3.31 -5.90
CA GLU A 56 14.16 -4.50 -5.83
C GLU A 56 14.79 -5.70 -5.09
N PRO A 57 15.37 -5.48 -3.88
CA PRO A 57 16.23 -6.46 -3.23
C PRO A 57 15.52 -7.78 -2.84
N LEU A 58 14.18 -7.78 -2.79
CA LEU A 58 13.37 -8.92 -2.37
C LEU A 58 12.52 -9.52 -3.50
N GLY A 59 12.61 -9.00 -4.72
CA GLY A 59 11.73 -9.39 -5.83
C GLY A 59 11.83 -10.86 -6.24
N ALA A 60 13.00 -11.49 -6.03
CA ALA A 60 13.25 -12.89 -6.38
C ALA A 60 12.84 -13.90 -5.29
N LEU A 61 12.38 -13.44 -4.13
CA LEU A 61 12.03 -14.30 -3.00
C LEU A 61 10.56 -14.72 -3.04
N ASP A 62 10.28 -15.93 -2.55
CA ASP A 62 8.90 -16.36 -2.33
C ASP A 62 8.20 -15.48 -1.29
N LYS A 63 6.86 -15.46 -1.31
CA LYS A 63 6.07 -14.55 -0.47
C LYS A 63 6.38 -14.67 1.02
N GLN A 64 6.46 -15.89 1.57
CA GLN A 64 6.65 -16.07 3.01
C GLN A 64 8.04 -15.61 3.46
N LEU A 65 9.07 -15.94 2.67
CA LEU A 65 10.43 -15.50 2.95
C LEU A 65 10.55 -13.99 2.78
N ARG A 66 9.94 -13.43 1.73
CA ARG A 66 9.91 -11.99 1.48
C ARG A 66 9.29 -11.21 2.63
N ASP A 67 8.11 -11.62 3.11
CA ASP A 67 7.42 -10.94 4.22
C ASP A 67 8.28 -10.96 5.50
N ARG A 68 8.97 -12.07 5.78
CA ARG A 68 9.94 -12.17 6.90
C ARG A 68 11.13 -11.25 6.71
N MET A 69 11.75 -11.28 5.52
CA MET A 69 12.93 -10.49 5.20
C MET A 69 12.64 -8.99 5.22
N GLN A 70 11.44 -8.55 4.85
CA GLN A 70 11.01 -7.15 4.99
C GLN A 70 11.15 -6.68 6.45
N LEU A 71 10.54 -7.40 7.39
CA LEU A 71 10.60 -7.04 8.81
C LEU A 71 12.03 -6.99 9.34
N GLU A 72 12.84 -8.00 8.98
CA GLU A 72 14.25 -8.07 9.38
C GLU A 72 15.07 -6.91 8.81
N LEU A 73 14.92 -6.60 7.51
CA LEU A 73 15.62 -5.50 6.87
C LEU A 73 15.24 -4.15 7.48
N LYS A 74 13.96 -3.95 7.80
CA LYS A 74 13.47 -2.72 8.43
C LYS A 74 14.06 -2.56 9.83
N GLN A 75 14.11 -3.65 10.60
CA GLN A 75 14.71 -3.63 11.92
C GLN A 75 16.22 -3.34 11.85
N LEU A 76 16.93 -4.04 10.96
CA LEU A 76 18.35 -3.87 10.76
C LEU A 76 18.71 -2.44 10.30
N GLN A 77 17.94 -1.89 9.35
CA GLN A 77 18.13 -0.50 8.90
C GLN A 77 17.96 0.48 10.07
N ARG A 78 16.96 0.28 10.94
CA ARG A 78 16.73 1.12 12.13
C ARG A 78 17.85 1.00 13.15
N GLU A 79 18.35 -0.20 13.39
CA GLU A 79 19.46 -0.45 14.32
C GLU A 79 20.76 0.21 13.85
N ILE A 80 21.02 0.19 12.54
CA ILE A 80 22.21 0.81 11.94
C ILE A 80 22.04 2.33 11.85
N GLY A 81 20.81 2.83 11.64
CA GLY A 81 20.53 4.25 11.47
C GLY A 81 21.06 4.82 10.15
N ILE A 82 21.27 3.98 9.13
CA ILE A 82 21.73 4.42 7.81
C ILE A 82 20.58 4.97 6.97
N THR A 83 20.85 6.04 6.21
CA THR A 83 19.90 6.55 5.22
C THR A 83 19.76 5.54 4.09
N THR A 84 18.55 5.06 3.83
CA THR A 84 18.29 4.04 2.82
C THR A 84 17.30 4.54 1.77
N ILE A 85 17.63 4.34 0.50
CA ILE A 85 16.70 4.48 -0.62
C ILE A 85 16.36 3.08 -1.09
N TYR A 86 15.08 2.73 -1.03
CA TYR A 86 14.53 1.43 -1.43
C TYR A 86 13.63 1.63 -2.65
N VAL A 87 13.94 0.93 -3.74
CA VAL A 87 13.15 0.95 -4.98
C VAL A 87 12.42 -0.38 -5.09
N THR A 88 11.11 -0.31 -5.34
CA THR A 88 10.25 -1.48 -5.53
C THR A 88 9.03 -1.14 -6.35
N HIS A 89 8.49 -2.14 -7.05
CA HIS A 89 7.17 -2.09 -7.67
C HIS A 89 6.08 -2.71 -6.77
N ASP A 90 6.44 -3.32 -5.64
CA ASP A 90 5.48 -3.92 -4.70
C ASP A 90 4.95 -2.88 -3.71
N GLN A 91 3.63 -2.73 -3.68
CA GLN A 91 2.95 -1.74 -2.86
C GLN A 91 3.03 -2.08 -1.36
N GLY A 92 2.97 -3.38 -1.03
CA GLY A 92 3.03 -3.87 0.35
C GLY A 92 4.42 -3.62 0.95
N GLU A 93 5.47 -3.84 0.16
CA GLU A 93 6.83 -3.46 0.51
C GLU A 93 6.94 -1.97 0.78
N ALA A 94 6.48 -1.12 -0.15
CA ALA A 94 6.56 0.33 -0.01
C ALA A 94 5.86 0.82 1.28
N LEU A 95 4.65 0.33 1.55
CA LEU A 95 3.86 0.67 2.74
C LEU A 95 4.48 0.15 4.05
N THR A 96 5.12 -1.02 4.01
CA THR A 96 5.66 -1.67 5.22
C THR A 96 7.06 -1.18 5.55
N MET A 97 7.91 -0.97 4.55
CA MET A 97 9.35 -0.71 4.72
C MET A 97 9.70 0.75 4.92
N SER A 98 8.90 1.67 4.38
CA SER A 98 9.33 3.04 4.18
C SER A 98 8.83 3.97 5.29
N ASP A 99 9.68 4.90 5.71
CA ASP A 99 9.24 6.05 6.52
C ASP A 99 8.51 7.09 5.64
N ARG A 100 8.96 7.22 4.38
CA ARG A 100 8.33 8.03 3.34
C ARG A 100 8.38 7.30 2.01
N ILE A 101 7.33 7.47 1.21
CA ILE A 101 7.19 6.87 -0.12
C ILE A 101 7.15 7.99 -1.14
N ALA A 102 7.90 7.81 -2.23
CA ALA A 102 7.86 8.66 -3.41
C ALA A 102 7.20 7.86 -4.55
N VAL A 103 5.95 8.17 -4.87
CA VAL A 103 5.22 7.53 -5.97
C VAL A 103 5.62 8.20 -7.28
N MET A 104 6.00 7.39 -8.27
CA MET A 104 6.47 7.88 -9.57
C MET A 104 5.62 7.34 -10.72
N ARG A 105 5.45 8.16 -11.77
CA ARG A 105 4.84 7.78 -13.04
C ARG A 105 5.52 8.49 -14.20
N GLY A 106 5.89 7.75 -15.25
CA GLY A 106 6.50 8.34 -16.44
C GLY A 106 7.75 9.17 -16.14
N GLY A 107 8.55 8.76 -15.17
CA GLY A 107 9.76 9.48 -14.74
C GLY A 107 9.52 10.73 -13.90
N ARG A 108 8.26 11.01 -13.48
CA ARG A 108 7.90 12.15 -12.63
C ARG A 108 7.41 11.69 -11.27
N LEU A 109 7.68 12.49 -10.24
CA LEU A 109 7.09 12.32 -8.92
C LEU A 109 5.63 12.77 -8.96
N GLU A 110 4.75 11.87 -8.54
CA GLU A 110 3.31 12.14 -8.41
C GLU A 110 2.97 12.60 -7.00
N GLN A 111 3.54 11.94 -5.99
CA GLN A 111 3.32 12.29 -4.59
C GLN A 111 4.48 11.78 -3.73
N VAL A 112 4.84 12.55 -2.70
CA VAL A 112 5.76 12.12 -1.65
C VAL A 112 5.12 12.34 -0.30
N GLY A 113 5.06 11.31 0.53
CA GLY A 113 4.39 11.37 1.84
C GLY A 113 4.74 10.18 2.72
N THR A 114 4.18 10.14 3.93
CA THR A 114 4.26 8.92 4.75
C THR A 114 3.43 7.81 4.11
N PRO A 115 3.65 6.52 4.44
CA PRO A 115 2.77 5.44 3.98
C PRO A 115 1.29 5.73 4.22
N ARG A 116 0.96 6.29 5.38
CA ARG A 116 -0.40 6.68 5.73
C ARG A 116 -0.93 7.79 4.83
N ASP A 117 -0.16 8.83 4.55
CA ASP A 117 -0.61 9.93 3.68
C ASP A 117 -0.81 9.45 2.24
N ILE A 118 0.08 8.61 1.73
CA ILE A 118 -0.06 8.04 0.38
C ILE A 118 -1.34 7.19 0.29
N TYR A 119 -1.65 6.42 1.33
CA TYR A 119 -2.82 5.54 1.35
C TYR A 119 -4.14 6.29 1.59
N GLU A 120 -4.21 7.07 2.66
CA GLU A 120 -5.43 7.73 3.15
C GLU A 120 -5.67 9.07 2.43
N SER A 121 -4.64 9.68 1.88
CA SER A 121 -4.69 11.02 1.29
C SER A 121 -4.00 11.10 -0.08
N PRO A 122 -4.43 10.29 -1.07
CA PRO A 122 -3.87 10.39 -2.41
C PRO A 122 -4.15 11.77 -3.01
N ALA A 123 -3.15 12.32 -3.69
CA ALA A 123 -3.20 13.64 -4.32
C ALA A 123 -3.76 13.57 -5.75
N THR A 124 -3.61 12.43 -6.43
CA THR A 124 -4.07 12.24 -7.81
C THR A 124 -4.84 10.93 -7.94
N VAL A 125 -5.69 10.85 -8.98
CA VAL A 125 -6.39 9.60 -9.34
C VAL A 125 -5.40 8.45 -9.55
N PHE A 126 -4.23 8.76 -10.10
CA PHE A 126 -3.18 7.75 -10.28
C PHE A 126 -2.70 7.20 -8.95
N VAL A 127 -2.30 8.04 -7.99
CA VAL A 127 -1.83 7.56 -6.68
C VAL A 127 -2.93 6.75 -5.98
N ALA A 128 -4.18 7.23 -6.04
CA ALA A 128 -5.33 6.52 -5.49
C ALA A 128 -5.55 5.13 -6.13
N SER A 129 -5.32 5.00 -7.43
CA SER A 129 -5.43 3.73 -8.17
C SER A 129 -4.21 2.82 -8.03
N PHE A 130 -3.04 3.40 -7.75
CA PHE A 130 -1.76 2.70 -7.78
C PHE A 130 -1.43 2.06 -6.44
N ILE A 131 -1.87 2.63 -5.32
CA ILE A 131 -1.62 2.10 -3.98
C ILE A 131 -2.92 1.59 -3.39
N GLY A 132 -3.00 0.28 -3.16
CA GLY A 132 -4.17 -0.41 -2.62
C GLY A 132 -5.31 -0.54 -3.64
N ASN A 133 -6.46 -1.04 -3.17
CA ASN A 133 -7.68 -1.04 -3.96
C ASN A 133 -8.48 0.24 -3.66
N THR A 134 -9.11 0.82 -4.69
CA THR A 134 -9.90 2.04 -4.56
C THR A 134 -11.08 1.98 -5.52
N ASN A 135 -12.26 2.34 -5.03
CA ASN A 135 -13.37 2.73 -5.89
C ASN A 135 -13.11 4.14 -6.43
N LEU A 136 -12.97 4.26 -7.73
CA LEU A 136 -12.90 5.55 -8.41
C LEU A 136 -14.28 5.85 -9.00
N LEU A 137 -14.97 6.81 -8.41
CA LEU A 137 -16.36 7.13 -8.73
C LEU A 137 -16.38 8.45 -9.52
N PRO A 138 -16.56 8.43 -10.85
CA PRO A 138 -16.69 9.64 -11.64
C PRO A 138 -17.94 10.41 -11.20
N ALA A 139 -17.78 11.68 -10.84
CA ALA A 139 -18.82 12.48 -10.25
C ALA A 139 -18.84 13.91 -10.79
N ARG A 140 -19.93 14.63 -10.54
CA ARG A 140 -20.06 16.06 -10.84
C ARG A 140 -20.26 16.85 -9.54
N VAL A 141 -19.53 17.94 -9.37
CA VAL A 141 -19.67 18.81 -8.18
C VAL A 141 -21.08 19.42 -8.16
N LEU A 142 -21.83 19.20 -7.07
CA LEU A 142 -23.11 19.85 -6.84
C LEU A 142 -22.94 21.08 -5.94
N ASP A 143 -22.14 20.92 -4.89
CA ASP A 143 -21.77 21.96 -3.95
C ASP A 143 -20.38 21.66 -3.37
N ARG A 144 -19.87 22.54 -2.51
CA ARG A 144 -18.53 22.44 -1.90
C ARG A 144 -18.26 21.08 -1.28
N HIS A 145 -19.22 20.44 -0.62
CA HIS A 145 -19.04 19.14 0.05
C HIS A 145 -19.99 18.05 -0.46
N GLU A 146 -20.55 18.24 -1.67
CA GLU A 146 -21.52 17.31 -2.24
C GLU A 146 -21.29 17.14 -3.74
N VAL A 147 -21.31 15.89 -4.20
CA VAL A 147 -21.17 15.53 -5.61
C VAL A 147 -22.30 14.59 -6.06
N ALA A 148 -22.58 14.58 -7.35
CA ALA A 148 -23.47 13.62 -8.00
C ALA A 148 -22.65 12.49 -8.62
N TRP A 149 -22.85 11.26 -8.17
CA TRP A 149 -22.29 10.04 -8.76
C TRP A 149 -23.41 9.25 -9.42
N GLY A 150 -23.52 9.30 -10.75
CA GLY A 150 -24.57 8.64 -11.56
C GLY A 150 -26.03 9.04 -11.30
N GLY A 151 -26.28 9.84 -10.25
CA GLY A 151 -27.61 10.28 -9.81
C GLY A 151 -27.65 10.44 -8.29
N ALA A 152 -26.89 9.60 -7.58
CA ALA A 152 -26.77 9.63 -6.14
C ALA A 152 -25.99 10.86 -5.65
N ARG A 153 -26.53 11.52 -4.61
CA ARG A 153 -25.82 12.59 -3.88
C ARG A 153 -24.86 11.97 -2.87
N VAL A 154 -23.59 12.34 -2.97
CA VAL A 154 -22.52 11.85 -2.11
C VAL A 154 -21.85 13.05 -1.42
N ARG A 155 -21.82 13.03 -0.09
CA ARG A 155 -21.06 13.96 0.75
C ARG A 155 -19.60 13.58 0.79
N THR A 156 -18.72 14.58 0.75
CA THR A 156 -17.27 14.39 0.64
C THR A 156 -16.48 15.17 1.71
N ALA A 157 -15.31 14.65 2.07
CA ALA A 157 -14.45 15.21 3.11
C ALA A 157 -13.86 16.57 2.71
N ALA A 158 -13.30 16.61 1.50
CA ALA A 158 -12.65 17.78 0.95
C ALA A 158 -13.66 18.65 0.21
N ALA A 159 -13.41 19.96 0.28
CA ALA A 159 -14.12 20.93 -0.54
C ALA A 159 -13.78 20.69 -2.02
N ALA A 160 -14.77 20.40 -2.84
CA ALA A 160 -14.64 20.41 -4.28
C ALA A 160 -14.80 21.85 -4.80
N SER A 161 -13.97 22.23 -5.77
CA SER A 161 -14.08 23.53 -6.42
C SER A 161 -14.87 23.44 -7.72
N GLY A 162 -15.60 24.52 -8.05
CA GLY A 162 -16.29 24.65 -9.32
C GLY A 162 -17.56 23.79 -9.42
N THR A 163 -18.70 24.30 -8.93
CA THR A 163 -20.00 23.68 -9.14
C THR A 163 -20.20 23.32 -10.62
N GLY A 164 -20.61 22.08 -10.88
CA GLY A 164 -20.77 21.52 -12.22
C GLY A 164 -19.51 20.90 -12.82
N ALA A 165 -18.33 21.05 -12.20
CA ALA A 165 -17.09 20.43 -12.67
C ALA A 165 -17.12 18.90 -12.55
N SER A 166 -16.41 18.23 -13.46
CA SER A 166 -16.20 16.78 -13.41
C SER A 166 -15.00 16.45 -12.51
N VAL A 167 -15.24 15.58 -11.54
CA VAL A 167 -14.25 15.13 -10.56
C VAL A 167 -14.31 13.61 -10.39
N THR A 168 -13.35 13.03 -9.69
CA THR A 168 -13.39 11.62 -9.29
C THR A 168 -13.39 11.54 -7.77
N VAL A 169 -14.33 10.79 -7.19
CA VAL A 169 -14.27 10.45 -5.76
C VAL A 169 -13.48 9.16 -5.60
N ALA A 170 -12.40 9.20 -4.83
CA ALA A 170 -11.70 8.03 -4.35
C ALA A 170 -12.33 7.57 -3.04
N LEU A 171 -12.75 6.30 -2.99
CA LEU A 171 -13.32 5.66 -1.82
C LEU A 171 -12.74 4.26 -1.65
N ARG A 172 -12.08 4.02 -0.52
CA ARG A 172 -11.47 2.72 -0.21
C ARG A 172 -12.56 1.66 0.03
N PRO A 173 -12.49 0.45 -0.57
CA PRO A 173 -13.52 -0.58 -0.39
C PRO A 173 -13.76 -0.98 1.06
N GLU A 174 -12.73 -0.99 1.91
CA GLU A 174 -12.82 -1.28 3.34
C GLU A 174 -13.52 -0.18 4.16
N ARG A 175 -13.82 0.98 3.55
CA ARG A 175 -14.62 2.06 4.14
C ARG A 175 -16.11 1.94 3.80
N VAL A 176 -16.46 1.04 2.87
CA VAL A 176 -17.84 0.75 2.50
C VAL A 176 -18.37 -0.35 3.40
N ARG A 177 -19.37 -0.03 4.21
CA ARG A 177 -20.05 -0.99 5.11
C ARG A 177 -21.34 -1.48 4.49
N LEU A 178 -21.60 -2.78 4.61
CA LEU A 178 -22.87 -3.38 4.17
C LEU A 178 -23.85 -3.45 5.34
N GLU A 179 -25.05 -2.90 5.11
CA GLU A 179 -26.04 -2.58 6.14
C GLU A 179 -25.46 -1.69 7.24
N PRO A 180 -25.06 -0.45 6.91
CA PRO A 180 -24.57 0.49 7.91
C PRO A 180 -25.69 0.88 8.89
N ASP A 181 -25.32 1.16 10.13
CA ASP A 181 -26.20 1.80 11.11
C ASP A 181 -26.57 3.24 10.66
N ALA A 182 -27.48 3.88 11.40
CA ALA A 182 -28.03 5.21 11.07
C ALA A 182 -27.00 6.38 11.05
N GLN A 183 -25.71 6.13 11.29
CA GLN A 183 -24.64 7.13 11.35
C GLN A 183 -23.85 7.30 10.04
N ALA A 184 -24.20 6.60 8.95
CA ALA A 184 -23.53 6.79 7.67
C ALA A 184 -23.96 8.11 7.02
N ASP A 185 -22.98 8.94 6.60
CA ASP A 185 -23.24 10.18 5.86
C ASP A 185 -23.76 9.92 4.45
N ASN A 186 -23.33 8.80 3.86
CA ASN A 186 -23.67 8.36 2.51
C ASN A 186 -24.25 6.95 2.59
N VAL A 187 -25.40 6.74 1.97
CA VAL A 187 -26.05 5.42 1.88
C VAL A 187 -26.64 5.26 0.49
N VAL A 188 -26.28 4.18 -0.19
CA VAL A 188 -26.80 3.82 -1.51
C VAL A 188 -27.40 2.40 -1.48
N PRO A 189 -28.65 2.21 -1.95
CA PRO A 189 -29.18 0.89 -2.21
C PRO A 189 -28.41 0.19 -3.33
N ALA A 190 -28.10 -1.09 -3.13
CA ALA A 190 -27.38 -1.90 -4.10
C ALA A 190 -27.78 -3.37 -4.03
N SER A 191 -27.40 -4.13 -5.04
CA SER A 191 -27.43 -5.60 -5.01
C SER A 191 -26.02 -6.16 -5.09
N ILE A 192 -25.80 -7.31 -4.43
CA ILE A 192 -24.53 -8.04 -4.51
C ILE A 192 -24.44 -8.68 -5.90
N ALA A 193 -23.50 -8.22 -6.72
CA ALA A 193 -23.22 -8.81 -8.02
C ALA A 193 -22.26 -10.01 -7.90
N GLN A 194 -21.23 -9.90 -7.05
CA GLN A 194 -20.22 -10.94 -6.86
C GLN A 194 -19.71 -10.96 -5.42
N VAL A 195 -19.33 -12.16 -4.96
CA VAL A 195 -18.67 -12.40 -3.68
C VAL A 195 -17.35 -13.12 -3.92
N VAL A 196 -16.27 -12.62 -3.34
CA VAL A 196 -14.93 -13.22 -3.45
C VAL A 196 -14.35 -13.39 -2.05
N TYR A 197 -14.16 -14.63 -1.62
CA TYR A 197 -13.47 -14.95 -0.36
C TYR A 197 -11.95 -14.86 -0.56
N GLN A 198 -11.28 -14.04 0.24
CA GLN A 198 -9.84 -13.78 0.16
C GLN A 198 -9.10 -14.24 1.44
N GLY A 199 -9.63 -15.25 2.13
CA GLY A 199 -9.08 -15.75 3.39
C GLY A 199 -9.57 -14.91 4.57
N GLU A 200 -8.84 -13.84 4.91
CA GLU A 200 -9.18 -12.99 6.08
C GLU A 200 -10.32 -12.01 5.80
N THR A 201 -10.56 -11.73 4.52
CA THR A 201 -11.55 -10.76 4.06
C THR A 201 -12.49 -11.36 3.02
N VAL A 202 -13.68 -10.78 2.92
CA VAL A 202 -14.62 -11.01 1.83
C VAL A 202 -14.77 -9.72 1.05
N ARG A 203 -14.51 -9.81 -0.25
CA ARG A 203 -14.77 -8.72 -1.19
C ARG A 203 -16.13 -8.90 -1.83
N TYR A 204 -16.90 -7.84 -1.78
CA TYR A 204 -18.20 -7.73 -2.43
C TYR A 204 -18.11 -6.76 -3.61
N VAL A 205 -18.58 -7.20 -4.78
CA VAL A 205 -18.87 -6.30 -5.89
C VAL A 205 -20.36 -6.02 -5.86
N LEU A 206 -20.72 -4.74 -5.74
CA LEU A 206 -22.06 -4.23 -5.63
C LEU A 206 -22.47 -3.56 -6.93
N ARG A 207 -23.76 -3.64 -7.27
CA ARG A 207 -24.37 -2.84 -8.32
C ARG A 207 -25.46 -1.96 -7.72
N THR A 208 -25.31 -0.65 -7.82
CA THR A 208 -26.33 0.31 -7.36
C THR A 208 -27.59 0.22 -8.23
N GLU A 209 -28.70 0.81 -7.76
CA GLU A 209 -29.93 0.91 -8.56
C GLU A 209 -29.74 1.72 -9.85
N GLU A 210 -28.74 2.62 -9.86
CA GLU A 210 -28.33 3.42 -11.03
C GLU A 210 -27.40 2.64 -11.98
N GLY A 211 -27.13 1.36 -11.70
CA GLY A 211 -26.29 0.48 -12.51
C GLY A 211 -24.79 0.68 -12.33
N LEU A 212 -24.36 1.47 -11.34
CA LEU A 212 -22.96 1.75 -11.05
C LEU A 212 -22.34 0.62 -10.23
N GLU A 213 -21.05 0.38 -10.44
CA GLU A 213 -20.29 -0.60 -9.66
C GLU A 213 -19.64 0.06 -8.43
N LEU A 214 -19.68 -0.65 -7.30
CA LEU A 214 -19.01 -0.28 -6.06
C LEU A 214 -18.44 -1.53 -5.41
N GLN A 215 -17.25 -1.45 -4.83
CA GLN A 215 -16.66 -2.55 -4.08
C GLN A 215 -16.69 -2.26 -2.58
N ALA A 216 -16.97 -3.30 -1.80
CA ALA A 216 -16.83 -3.30 -0.35
C ALA A 216 -15.94 -4.47 0.10
N VAL A 217 -15.22 -4.29 1.20
CA VAL A 217 -14.41 -5.34 1.81
C VAL A 217 -14.74 -5.42 3.30
N GLU A 218 -15.16 -6.59 3.76
CA GLU A 218 -15.43 -6.87 5.18
C GLU A 218 -14.51 -7.98 5.69
N LEU A 219 -14.16 -7.93 6.98
CA LEU A 219 -13.41 -9.00 7.65
C LEU A 219 -14.33 -10.20 7.95
N GLY A 220 -13.77 -11.40 7.87
CA GLY A 220 -14.43 -12.61 8.34
C GLY A 220 -15.21 -13.38 7.28
N GLN A 221 -16.46 -13.72 7.57
CA GLN A 221 -17.24 -14.69 6.80
C GLN A 221 -18.21 -14.02 5.82
N ILE A 222 -18.63 -14.80 4.82
CA ILE A 222 -19.63 -14.36 3.85
C ILE A 222 -20.97 -14.14 4.56
N ARG A 223 -21.41 -12.87 4.63
CA ARG A 223 -22.72 -12.47 5.18
C ARG A 223 -23.83 -12.44 4.13
N PHE A 224 -23.48 -12.13 2.88
CA PHE A 224 -24.44 -11.95 1.78
C PHE A 224 -24.04 -12.77 0.56
N ASN A 225 -25.03 -13.27 -0.17
CA ASN A 225 -24.84 -14.01 -1.43
C ASN A 225 -25.15 -13.12 -2.64
N PRO A 226 -24.65 -13.47 -3.85
CA PRO A 226 -25.05 -12.80 -5.08
C PRO A 226 -26.57 -12.71 -5.22
N GLY A 227 -27.07 -11.57 -5.68
CA GLY A 227 -28.50 -11.24 -5.79
C GLY A 227 -29.13 -10.64 -4.54
N ALA A 228 -28.49 -10.71 -3.37
CA ALA A 228 -29.00 -10.07 -2.16
C ALA A 228 -29.06 -8.54 -2.34
N ARG A 229 -30.16 -7.93 -1.88
CA ARG A 229 -30.27 -6.47 -1.78
C ARG A 229 -29.70 -6.02 -0.45
N VAL A 230 -28.86 -4.98 -0.49
CA VAL A 230 -28.18 -4.41 0.66
C VAL A 230 -28.14 -2.89 0.55
N ARG A 231 -27.91 -2.21 1.66
CA ARG A 231 -27.47 -0.81 1.68
C ARG A 231 -25.96 -0.76 1.86
N ALA A 232 -25.26 -0.05 0.98
CA ALA A 232 -23.85 0.26 1.14
C ALA A 232 -23.71 1.68 1.68
N GLY A 233 -22.91 1.89 2.72
CA GLY A 233 -22.67 3.24 3.24
C GLY A 233 -21.28 3.47 3.80
N TRP A 234 -20.93 4.74 3.88
CA TRP A 234 -19.60 5.23 4.27
C TRP A 234 -19.70 6.64 4.86
N SER A 235 -18.66 7.09 5.57
CA SER A 235 -18.59 8.46 6.05
C SER A 235 -18.15 9.42 4.94
N ALA A 236 -18.60 10.67 5.00
CA ALA A 236 -18.12 11.74 4.14
C ALA A 236 -16.59 11.89 4.25
N ALA A 237 -16.02 11.66 5.44
CA ALA A 237 -14.57 11.72 5.69
C ALA A 237 -13.75 10.74 4.84
N ASP A 238 -14.34 9.61 4.43
CA ASP A 238 -13.70 8.57 3.63
C ASP A 238 -13.85 8.81 2.11
N ALA A 239 -14.72 9.75 1.71
CA ALA A 239 -14.99 10.10 0.31
C ALA A 239 -14.14 11.31 -0.11
N ARG A 240 -13.03 11.04 -0.81
CA ARG A 240 -12.07 12.08 -1.19
C ARG A 240 -12.23 12.51 -2.64
N VAL A 241 -12.42 13.81 -2.87
CA VAL A 241 -12.49 14.37 -4.21
C VAL A 241 -11.09 14.55 -4.77
N LEU A 242 -10.88 14.05 -5.98
CA LEU A 242 -9.67 14.20 -6.78
C LEU A 242 -10.04 14.97 -8.04
N GLU A 243 -9.47 16.16 -8.16
CA GLU A 243 -9.58 17.00 -9.35
C GLU A 243 -8.71 16.43 -10.47
N ARG A 244 -9.05 16.74 -11.72
CA ARG A 244 -8.33 16.24 -12.91
C ARG A 244 -7.05 17.02 -13.17
#